data_AF-A0A970ZS34-F1
#
_entry.id   AF-A0A970ZS34-F1
#
_cell.length_a   1.000
_cell.length_b   1.000
_cell.length_c   1.000
_cell.angle_alpha   90.00
_cell.angle_beta   90.00
_cell.angle_gamma   90.00
#
_symmetry.space_group_name_H-M   'P 1'
#
loop_
_entity.id
_entity.type
_entity.pdbx_description
1 polymer ?
#
loop_
_entity_poly.entity_id
_entity_poly.type
_entity_poly.pdbx_seq_one_letter_code
_entity_poly.pdbx_strand_id
1 'polypeptide(L)'
;MMEKTELRELVGLLEERLRVIGDGDLRERDPDGHLAQLRESSEAITAFHADRRGGIPPRLNHFLENCSYEKALDWARDALAQD
;
A
#
# COMPACT_ATOMS: atom_id res chain seq x y z
N MET A 1 6.84 16.68 -5.41
CA MET A 1 6.89 16.05 -4.08
C MET A 1 5.46 15.67 -3.76
N MET A 2 5.21 14.48 -3.21
CA MET A 2 3.84 14.06 -2.88
C MET A 2 3.30 14.91 -1.73
N GLU A 3 2.01 15.20 -1.73
CA GLU A 3 1.34 15.93 -0.66
C GLU A 3 1.17 15.04 0.58
N LYS A 4 1.15 15.62 1.79
CA LYS A 4 0.97 14.84 3.03
C LYS A 4 -0.32 14.02 3.04
N THR A 5 -1.38 14.53 2.42
CA THR A 5 -2.65 13.81 2.32
C THR A 5 -2.50 12.55 1.46
N GLU A 6 -1.77 12.64 0.34
CA GLU A 6 -1.47 11.49 -0.53
C GLU A 6 -0.57 10.47 0.16
N LEU A 7 0.41 10.94 0.94
CA LEU A 7 1.28 10.06 1.73
C LEU A 7 0.48 9.31 2.81
N ARG A 8 -0.44 9.99 3.51
CA ARG A 8 -1.31 9.34 4.50
C ARG A 8 -2.28 8.33 3.86
N GLU A 9 -2.84 8.66 2.70
CA GLU A 9 -3.66 7.74 1.92
C GLU A 9 -2.86 6.49 1.55
N LEU A 10 -1.66 6.66 0.99
CA LEU A 10 -0.77 5.55 0.65
C LEU A 10 -0.41 4.69 1.86
N VAL A 11 -0.07 5.30 3.00
CA VAL A 11 0.22 4.58 4.25
C VAL A 11 -0.96 3.71 4.65
N GLY A 12 -2.19 4.25 4.62
CA GLY A 12 -3.39 3.47 4.96
C GLY A 12 -3.62 2.29 4.01
N LEU A 13 -3.44 2.48 2.69
CA LEU A 13 -3.55 1.40 1.71
C LEU A 13 -2.51 0.29 1.95
N LEU A 14 -1.27 0.66 2.26
CA LEU A 14 -0.18 -0.29 2.51
C LEU A 14 -0.34 -1.03 3.83
N GLU A 15 -0.77 -0.35 4.90
CA GLU A 15 -1.09 -0.96 6.19
C GLU A 15 -2.22 -1.98 6.05
N GLU A 16 -3.29 -1.62 5.35
CA GLU A 16 -4.41 -2.52 5.10
C GLU A 16 -3.95 -3.76 4.31
N ARG A 17 -3.17 -3.56 3.26
CA ARG A 17 -2.61 -4.66 2.46
C ARG A 17 -1.79 -5.63 3.32
N LEU A 18 -0.90 -5.11 4.16
CA LEU A 18 -0.05 -5.92 5.03
C LEU A 18 -0.86 -6.62 6.13
N ARG A 19 -1.86 -5.94 6.70
CA ARG A 19 -2.81 -6.50 7.66
C ARG A 19 -3.53 -7.71 7.07
N VAL A 20 -4.10 -7.57 5.86
CA VAL A 20 -4.82 -8.64 5.19
C VAL A 20 -3.89 -9.81 4.89
N ILE A 21 -2.68 -9.60 4.34
CA ILE A 21 -1.72 -10.69 4.09
C ILE A 21 -1.38 -11.47 5.38
N GLY A 22 -1.25 -10.76 6.50
CA GLY A 22 -0.95 -11.34 7.81
C GLY A 22 -2.13 -12.03 8.50
N ASP A 23 -3.36 -11.88 8.02
CA ASP A 23 -4.57 -12.40 8.67
C ASP A 23 -4.76 -13.91 8.39
N GLY A 24 -3.98 -14.72 9.11
CA GLY A 24 -4.04 -16.18 9.03
C GLY A 24 -5.37 -16.77 9.51
N ASP A 25 -5.98 -16.16 10.54
CA ASP A 25 -7.25 -16.61 11.11
C ASP A 25 -8.39 -16.42 10.10
N LEU A 26 -8.44 -15.28 9.40
CA LEU A 26 -9.40 -15.06 8.33
C LEU A 26 -9.16 -16.04 7.18
N ARG A 27 -7.89 -16.24 6.78
CA ARG A 27 -7.55 -17.19 5.71
C ARG A 27 -8.03 -18.61 6.01
N GLU A 28 -7.98 -19.04 7.27
CA GLU A 28 -8.44 -20.37 7.68
C GLU A 28 -9.98 -20.44 7.75
N ARG A 29 -10.63 -19.44 8.36
CA ARG A 29 -12.08 -19.44 8.59
C ARG A 29 -12.90 -19.09 7.34
N ASP A 30 -12.41 -18.18 6.51
CA ASP A 30 -13.06 -17.65 5.31
C ASP A 30 -12.02 -17.34 4.21
N PRO A 31 -11.55 -18.37 3.50
CA PRO A 31 -10.56 -18.21 2.43
C PRO A 31 -11.03 -17.28 1.31
N ASP A 32 -12.31 -17.31 0.96
CA ASP A 32 -12.88 -16.50 -0.11
C ASP A 32 -12.95 -15.02 0.30
N GLY A 33 -13.36 -14.74 1.54
CA GLY A 33 -13.33 -13.39 2.12
C GLY A 33 -11.92 -12.84 2.23
N HIS A 34 -10.94 -13.66 2.63
CA HIS A 34 -9.53 -13.28 2.63
C HIS A 34 -9.04 -12.94 1.22
N LEU A 35 -9.34 -13.77 0.22
CA LEU A 35 -8.98 -13.51 -1.18
C LEU A 35 -9.63 -12.23 -1.71
N ALA A 36 -10.90 -11.97 -1.36
CA ALA A 36 -11.59 -10.74 -1.74
C ALA A 36 -10.89 -9.50 -1.16
N GLN A 37 -10.53 -9.51 0.13
CA GLN A 37 -9.77 -8.40 0.75
C GLN A 37 -8.36 -8.24 0.14
N LEU A 38 -7.70 -9.35 -0.19
CA LEU A 38 -6.40 -9.30 -0.87
C LEU A 38 -6.53 -8.62 -2.24
N ARG A 39 -7.60 -8.92 -2.97
CA ARG A 39 -7.88 -8.32 -4.27
C ARG A 39 -8.18 -6.83 -4.14
N GLU A 40 -9.11 -6.46 -3.26
CA GLU A 40 -9.53 -5.08 -3.05
C GLU A 40 -8.35 -4.18 -2.67
N SER A 41 -7.54 -4.60 -1.69
CA SER A 41 -6.33 -3.86 -1.30
C SER A 41 -5.32 -3.70 -2.44
N SER A 42 -5.16 -4.72 -3.30
CA SER A 42 -4.24 -4.65 -4.44
C SER A 42 -4.76 -3.72 -5.54
N GLU A 43 -6.07 -3.76 -5.82
CA GLU A 43 -6.71 -2.87 -6.79
C GLU A 43 -6.66 -1.41 -6.33
N ALA A 44 -6.86 -1.14 -5.03
CA ALA A 44 -6.77 0.19 -4.46
C ALA A 44 -5.35 0.78 -4.57
N ILE A 45 -4.31 0.00 -4.24
CA ILE A 45 -2.90 0.43 -4.41
C ILE A 45 -2.59 0.67 -5.89
N THR A 46 -3.06 -0.20 -6.78
CA THR A 46 -2.85 -0.06 -8.23
C THR A 46 -3.50 1.22 -8.77
N ALA A 47 -4.74 1.50 -8.35
CA ALA A 47 -5.46 2.71 -8.74
C ALA A 47 -4.75 3.97 -8.24
N PHE A 48 -4.35 4.00 -6.96
CA PHE A 48 -3.56 5.08 -6.38
C PHE A 48 -2.26 5.32 -7.17
N HIS A 49 -1.52 4.24 -7.46
CA HIS A 49 -0.25 4.30 -8.17
C HIS A 49 -0.41 4.83 -9.59
N ALA A 50 -1.44 4.36 -10.31
CA ALA A 50 -1.73 4.81 -11.67
C ALA A 50 -2.12 6.29 -11.73
N ASP A 51 -3.01 6.73 -10.84
CA ASP A 51 -3.52 8.11 -10.79
C ASP A 51 -2.40 9.12 -10.45
N ARG A 52 -1.48 8.75 -9.56
CA ARG A 52 -0.40 9.63 -9.06
C ARG A 52 0.96 9.37 -9.68
N ARG A 53 1.06 8.54 -10.73
CA ARG A 53 2.35 8.05 -11.26
C ARG A 53 3.36 9.15 -11.58
N GLY A 54 2.89 10.30 -12.07
CA GLY A 54 3.75 11.45 -12.40
C GLY A 54 4.34 12.19 -11.20
N GLY A 55 3.76 12.02 -10.00
CA GLY A 55 4.19 12.69 -8.77
C GLY A 55 4.99 11.80 -7.81
N ILE A 56 5.03 10.47 -8.06
CA ILE A 56 5.67 9.50 -7.18
C ILE A 56 7.19 9.52 -7.36
N PRO A 57 7.98 9.70 -6.28
CA PRO A 57 9.44 9.67 -6.36
C PRO A 57 9.96 8.32 -6.89
N PRO A 58 11.06 8.30 -7.67
CA PRO A 58 11.55 7.08 -8.32
C PRO A 58 11.78 5.88 -7.38
N ARG A 59 12.29 6.15 -6.17
CA ARG A 59 12.52 5.10 -5.15
C ARG A 59 11.21 4.48 -4.66
N LEU A 60 10.21 5.30 -4.38
CA LEU A 60 8.88 4.81 -3.98
C LEU A 60 8.22 4.07 -5.16
N ASN A 61 8.30 4.62 -6.37
CA ASN A 61 7.76 4.01 -7.57
C ASN A 61 8.31 2.59 -7.76
N HIS A 62 9.63 2.40 -7.58
CA HIS A 62 10.26 1.10 -7.65
C HIS A 62 9.73 0.10 -6.61
N PHE A 63 9.43 0.54 -5.38
CA PHE A 63 8.84 -0.34 -4.37
C PHE A 63 7.42 -0.76 -4.73
N LEU A 64 6.61 0.18 -5.24
CA LEU A 64 5.23 -0.10 -5.67
C LEU A 64 5.19 -1.04 -6.89
N GLU A 65 6.03 -0.81 -7.90
CA GLU A 65 6.12 -1.66 -9.10
C GLU A 65 6.55 -3.11 -8.76
N ASN A 66 7.36 -3.30 -7.74
CA ASN A 66 7.80 -4.63 -7.29
C ASN A 66 6.95 -5.21 -6.14
N CYS A 67 5.79 -4.61 -5.82
CA CYS A 67 4.93 -5.03 -4.71
C CYS A 67 5.69 -5.15 -3.37
N SER A 68 6.75 -4.37 -3.18
CA SER A 68 7.55 -4.34 -1.95
C SER A 68 6.89 -3.45 -0.90
N TYR A 69 5.70 -3.85 -0.45
CA TYR A 69 4.80 -3.00 0.34
C TYR A 69 5.35 -2.58 1.70
N GLU A 70 6.14 -3.42 2.37
CA GLU A 70 6.84 -3.02 3.61
C GLU A 70 7.82 -1.87 3.37
N LYS A 71 8.66 -1.97 2.32
CA LYS A 71 9.60 -0.91 1.95
C LYS A 71 8.91 0.38 1.49
N ALA A 72 7.78 0.23 0.79
CA ALA A 72 6.95 1.37 0.39
C ALA A 72 6.36 2.07 1.63
N LEU A 73 5.91 1.29 2.63
CA LEU A 73 5.31 1.80 3.85
C LEU A 73 6.34 2.54 4.70
N ASP A 74 7.52 1.94 4.90
CA ASP A 74 8.63 2.56 5.62
C ASP A 74 9.03 3.88 4.95
N TRP A 75 9.18 3.88 3.62
CA TRP A 75 9.50 5.09 2.86
C TRP A 75 8.44 6.19 3.05
N ALA A 76 7.15 5.83 2.98
CA ALA A 76 6.05 6.80 3.09
C ALA A 76 5.92 7.37 4.51
N ARG A 77 6.17 6.56 5.54
CA ARG A 77 6.21 7.01 6.95
C ARG A 77 7.40 7.92 7.22
N ASP A 78 8.58 7.58 6.72
CA ASP A 78 9.77 8.44 6.83
C ASP A 78 9.52 9.79 6.15
N ALA A 79 8.93 9.79 4.95
CA ALA A 79 8.57 11.01 4.24
C ALA A 79 7.55 11.87 4.99
N LEU A 80 6.63 11.27 5.76
CA LEU A 80 5.69 12.00 6.63
C LEU A 80 6.36 12.58 7.88
N ALA A 81 7.44 11.96 8.38
CA ALA A 81 8.11 12.31 9.62
C ALA A 81 9.23 13.36 9.45
N GLN A 82 9.75 13.55 8.24
CA GLN A 82 10.86 14.48 7.94
C GLN A 82 10.45 15.95 7.73
N ASP A 83 9.24 16.33 8.16
CA ASP A 83 8.75 17.73 8.15
C ASP A 83 8.55 18.26 9.58
#